data_AF-A0A351Y6X2-F1
#
_entry.id   AF-A0A351Y6X2-F1
#
_cell.length_a   1.000
_cell.length_b   1.000
_cell.length_c   1.000
_cell.angle_alpha   90.00
_cell.angle_beta   90.00
_cell.angle_gamma   90.00
#
_symmetry.space_group_name_H-M   'P 1'
#
loop_
_entity.id
_entity.type
_entity.pdbx_description
1 polymer ?
#
loop_
_entity_poly.entity_id
_entity_poly.type
_entity_poly.pdbx_seq_one_letter_code
_entity_poly.pdbx_strand_id
1 'polypeptide(L)'
;MNIFPKNIDIKVFELTVQKIADCGADAIIFSDPGTFHILKKYMPDTPLHMSTQASTMNYAAVQFWKDMGVKRIVFARELNIEEIKEIREKVPGMEIEIFVHGSMCMTYSGRCHLGDYMS
;
A
#
# COMPACT_ATOMS: atom_id res chain seq x y z
N MET A 1 7.21 -5.12 6.00
CA MET A 1 6.49 -3.82 6.00
C MET A 1 5.16 -3.91 5.25
N ASN A 2 5.13 -4.59 4.10
CA ASN A 2 3.91 -4.82 3.33
C ASN A 2 3.08 -6.01 3.84
N ILE A 3 2.34 -5.82 4.95
CA ILE A 3 1.51 -6.86 5.58
C ILE A 3 0.24 -6.25 6.20
N PHE A 4 -0.74 -7.11 6.54
CA PHE A 4 -1.89 -6.79 7.38
C PHE A 4 -1.74 -7.49 8.75
N PRO A 5 -1.03 -6.87 9.71
CA PRO A 5 -0.74 -7.51 10.99
C PRO A 5 -2.02 -7.69 11.82
N LYS A 6 -2.14 -8.82 12.52
CA LYS A 6 -3.15 -8.98 13.57
C LYS A 6 -2.68 -8.26 14.83
N ASN A 7 -3.57 -8.05 15.80
CA ASN A 7 -3.23 -7.40 17.07
C ASN A 7 -2.01 -8.03 17.78
N ILE A 8 -1.87 -9.36 17.68
CA ILE A 8 -0.72 -10.09 18.27
C ILE A 8 0.61 -9.71 17.62
N ASP A 9 0.59 -9.30 16.35
CA ASP A 9 1.77 -9.01 15.53
C ASP A 9 2.21 -7.55 15.65
N ILE A 10 1.33 -6.65 16.12
CA ILE A 10 1.61 -5.19 16.17
C ILE A 10 2.87 -4.87 16.96
N LYS A 11 3.08 -5.50 18.12
CA LYS A 11 4.29 -5.27 18.94
C LYS A 11 5.55 -5.73 18.20
N VAL A 12 5.48 -6.87 17.53
CA VAL A 12 6.60 -7.41 16.75
C VAL A 12 6.88 -6.51 15.54
N PHE A 13 5.83 -6.02 14.89
CA PHE A 13 5.95 -5.07 13.79
C PHE A 13 6.63 -3.77 14.23
N GLU A 14 6.18 -3.18 15.34
CA GLU A 14 6.75 -1.95 15.90
C GLU A 14 8.24 -2.11 16.23
N LEU A 15 8.62 -3.21 16.90
CA LEU A 15 10.03 -3.53 17.16
C LEU A 15 10.84 -3.74 15.87
N THR A 16 10.23 -4.31 14.84
CA THR A 16 10.87 -4.49 13.54
C THR A 16 11.12 -3.15 12.87
N VAL A 17 10.15 -2.23 12.89
CA VAL A 17 10.29 -0.87 12.33
C VAL A 17 11.45 -0.14 13.00
N GLN A 18 11.53 -0.18 14.33
CA GLN A 18 12.61 0.46 15.08
C GLN A 18 13.99 -0.08 14.68
N LYS A 19 14.12 -1.39 14.51
CA LYS A 19 15.39 -2.02 14.12
C LYS A 19 15.84 -1.66 12.71
N ILE A 20 14.90 -1.43 11.80
CA ILE A 20 15.22 -1.15 10.40
C ILE A 20 15.22 0.35 10.07
N ALA A 21 14.82 1.21 11.00
CA ALA A 21 14.77 2.66 10.81
C ALA A 21 16.14 3.21 10.37
N ASP A 22 17.21 2.68 10.97
CA ASP A 22 18.59 3.09 10.68
C ASP A 22 19.20 2.41 9.44
N CYS A 23 18.45 1.53 8.75
CA CYS A 23 18.96 0.83 7.56
C CYS A 23 19.06 1.73 6.31
N GLY A 24 18.55 2.97 6.37
CA GLY A 24 18.71 3.94 5.28
C GLY A 24 17.94 3.60 4.00
N ALA A 25 16.77 2.96 4.11
CA ALA A 25 15.93 2.67 2.95
C ALA A 25 15.37 3.96 2.31
N ASP A 26 15.41 4.05 0.98
CA ASP A 26 14.91 5.22 0.24
C ASP A 26 13.38 5.39 0.32
N ALA A 27 12.65 4.28 0.47
CA ALA A 27 11.19 4.27 0.62
C ALA A 27 10.71 2.97 1.27
N ILE A 28 9.55 3.01 1.90
CA ILE A 28 8.88 1.81 2.46
C ILE A 28 7.53 1.59 1.79
N ILE A 29 7.28 0.35 1.37
CA ILE A 29 5.96 -0.12 0.90
C ILE A 29 5.15 -0.69 2.06
N PHE A 30 3.89 -0.26 2.18
CA PHE A 30 2.94 -0.71 3.22
C PHE A 30 1.54 -0.96 2.64
N SER A 31 0.66 -1.60 3.41
CA SER A 31 -0.71 -1.94 2.98
C SER A 31 -1.81 -1.61 3.99
N ASP A 32 -1.47 -1.43 5.27
CA ASP A 32 -2.44 -1.31 6.36
C ASP A 32 -2.39 0.09 7.02
N PRO A 33 -3.53 0.75 7.30
CA PRO A 33 -3.57 2.05 7.97
C PRO A 33 -2.90 2.09 9.35
N GLY A 34 -2.95 1.00 10.12
CA GLY A 34 -2.25 0.89 11.40
C GLY A 34 -0.73 0.86 11.19
N THR A 35 -0.27 0.07 10.23
CA THR A 35 1.16 0.04 9.86
C THR A 35 1.66 1.39 9.36
N PHE A 36 0.84 2.15 8.62
CA PHE A 36 1.15 3.51 8.20
C PHE A 36 1.46 4.43 9.38
N HIS A 37 0.61 4.41 10.40
CA HIS A 37 0.79 5.27 11.59
C HIS A 37 2.07 4.91 12.35
N ILE A 38 2.36 3.62 12.48
CA ILE A 38 3.61 3.15 13.12
C ILE A 38 4.82 3.60 12.30
N LEU A 39 4.76 3.43 10.98
CA LEU A 39 5.81 3.89 10.07
C LEU A 39 6.05 5.40 10.16
N LYS A 40 4.99 6.22 10.12
CA LYS A 40 5.10 7.67 10.30
C LYS A 40 5.67 8.08 11.66
N LYS A 41 5.41 7.30 12.70
CA LYS A 41 5.93 7.56 14.05
C LYS A 41 7.44 7.32 14.16
N TYR A 42 7.94 6.23 13.56
CA TYR A 42 9.35 5.82 13.72
C TYR A 42 10.26 6.21 12.56
N MET A 43 9.69 6.45 11.38
CA MET A 43 10.39 6.79 10.14
C MET A 43 9.68 7.98 9.45
N PRO A 44 9.55 9.15 10.12
CA PRO A 44 8.72 10.25 9.64
C PRO A 44 9.17 10.82 8.29
N ASP A 45 10.49 10.83 8.05
CA ASP A 45 11.12 11.41 6.87
C ASP A 45 11.24 10.41 5.71
N THR A 46 11.00 9.12 5.95
CA THR A 46 11.07 8.09 4.91
C THR A 46 9.81 8.14 4.03
N PRO A 47 9.95 8.26 2.70
CA PRO A 47 8.85 8.15 1.76
C PRO A 47 8.07 6.85 1.94
N LEU A 48 6.74 6.96 2.01
CA LEU A 48 5.84 5.82 2.12
C LEU A 48 5.09 5.62 0.82
N HIS A 49 5.14 4.39 0.31
CA HIS A 49 4.48 3.95 -0.92
C HIS A 49 3.36 2.96 -0.56
N MET A 50 2.18 3.19 -1.11
CA MET A 50 1.06 2.28 -0.93
C MET A 50 1.22 1.06 -1.83
N SER A 51 1.04 -0.13 -1.27
CA SER A 51 1.04 -1.37 -2.05
C SER A 51 -0.30 -1.66 -2.71
N THR A 52 -0.27 -2.51 -3.72
CA THR A 52 -1.47 -3.08 -4.36
C THR A 52 -2.36 -3.84 -3.39
N GLN A 53 -1.84 -4.38 -2.29
CA GLN A 53 -2.67 -5.13 -1.34
C GLN A 53 -3.69 -4.25 -0.61
N ALA A 54 -3.50 -2.92 -0.59
CA ALA A 54 -4.46 -1.98 -0.04
C ALA A 54 -5.67 -1.72 -0.96
N SER A 55 -5.69 -2.31 -2.16
CA SER A 55 -6.82 -2.23 -3.10
C SER A 55 -7.30 -0.80 -3.37
N THR A 56 -6.37 0.15 -3.50
CA THR A 56 -6.71 1.54 -3.81
C THR A 56 -7.11 1.65 -5.28
N MET A 57 -8.41 1.85 -5.53
CA MET A 57 -9.01 1.76 -6.87
C MET A 57 -9.82 3.01 -7.29
N ASN A 58 -9.93 4.04 -6.44
CA ASN A 58 -10.75 5.22 -6.77
C ASN A 58 -10.05 6.51 -6.35
N TYR A 59 -10.42 7.61 -7.00
CA TYR A 59 -9.77 8.91 -6.77
C TYR A 59 -9.94 9.40 -5.34
N ALA A 60 -11.03 9.06 -4.65
CA ALA A 60 -11.27 9.49 -3.27
C ALA A 60 -10.29 8.82 -2.30
N ALA A 61 -10.04 7.51 -2.45
CA ALA A 61 -9.03 6.79 -1.68
C ALA A 61 -7.62 7.28 -2.01
N VAL A 62 -7.34 7.58 -3.28
CA VAL A 62 -6.06 8.18 -3.69
C VAL A 62 -5.83 9.55 -3.07
N GLN A 63 -6.85 10.40 -3.06
CA GLN A 63 -6.82 11.72 -2.44
C GLN A 63 -6.57 11.60 -0.93
N PHE A 64 -7.27 10.69 -0.24
CA PHE A 64 -7.05 10.41 1.17
C PHE A 64 -5.58 10.07 1.48
N TRP A 65 -4.99 9.12 0.74
CA TRP A 65 -3.60 8.73 0.96
C TRP A 65 -2.62 9.84 0.62
N LYS A 66 -2.90 10.63 -0.42
CA LYS A 66 -2.12 11.83 -0.75
C LYS A 66 -2.12 12.83 0.40
N ASP A 67 -3.28 13.10 0.99
CA ASP A 67 -3.43 14.05 2.09
C ASP A 67 -2.72 13.56 3.37
N MET A 68 -2.63 12.25 3.56
CA MET A 68 -1.80 11.65 4.62
C MET A 68 -0.29 11.72 4.33
N GLY A 69 0.12 12.15 3.14
CA GLY A 69 1.51 12.30 2.74
C GLY A 69 2.16 11.03 2.17
N VAL A 70 1.35 10.07 1.69
CA VAL A 70 1.84 8.97 0.85
C VAL A 70 2.39 9.55 -0.44
N LYS A 71 3.58 9.08 -0.86
CA LYS A 71 4.29 9.64 -2.02
C LYS A 71 3.93 8.95 -3.33
N ARG A 72 3.65 7.65 -3.27
CA ARG A 72 3.32 6.83 -4.43
C ARG A 72 2.24 5.83 -4.11
N ILE A 73 1.36 5.56 -5.06
CA ILE A 73 0.39 4.48 -4.98
C ILE A 73 0.66 3.47 -6.09
N VAL A 74 0.89 2.22 -5.69
CA VAL A 74 0.91 1.09 -6.61
C VAL A 74 -0.52 0.59 -6.77
N PHE A 75 -1.11 0.78 -7.95
CA PHE A 75 -2.52 0.45 -8.17
C PHE A 75 -2.79 -1.05 -8.23
N ALA A 76 -3.99 -1.40 -7.80
CA ALA A 76 -4.56 -2.72 -7.99
C ALA A 76 -4.61 -3.07 -9.49
N ARG A 77 -4.48 -4.35 -9.83
CA ARG A 77 -4.41 -4.85 -11.22
C ARG A 77 -5.77 -4.87 -11.92
N GLU A 78 -6.81 -4.51 -11.17
CA GLU A 78 -8.21 -4.51 -11.58
C GLU A 78 -8.60 -3.22 -12.31
N LEU A 79 -7.78 -2.16 -12.25
CA LEU A 79 -8.04 -0.90 -12.93
C LEU A 79 -7.66 -0.94 -14.41
N ASN A 80 -8.54 -0.42 -15.25
CA ASN A 80 -8.25 -0.16 -16.66
C ASN A 80 -7.63 1.25 -16.87
N ILE A 81 -7.12 1.49 -18.08
CA ILE A 81 -6.39 2.73 -18.39
C ILE A 81 -7.24 4.00 -18.31
N GLU A 82 -8.54 3.92 -18.62
CA GLU A 82 -9.46 5.05 -18.52
C GLU A 82 -9.75 5.41 -17.06
N GLU A 83 -9.91 4.40 -16.20
CA GLU A 83 -10.06 4.61 -14.75
C GLU A 83 -8.79 5.24 -14.14
N ILE A 84 -7.60 4.74 -14.52
CA ILE A 84 -6.32 5.30 -14.09
C ILE A 84 -6.19 6.77 -14.53
N LYS A 85 -6.62 7.07 -15.76
CA LYS A 85 -6.63 8.43 -16.32
C LYS A 85 -7.55 9.35 -15.51
N GLU A 86 -8.78 8.93 -15.23
CA GLU A 86 -9.72 9.69 -14.41
C GLU A 86 -9.13 9.99 -13.03
N ILE A 87 -8.54 8.98 -12.36
CA ILE A 87 -7.91 9.15 -11.06
C ILE A 87 -6.79 10.19 -11.11
N ARG A 88 -5.95 10.14 -12.15
CA ARG A 88 -4.83 11.08 -12.33
C ARG A 88 -5.31 12.51 -12.60
N GLU A 89 -6.39 12.68 -13.35
CA GLU A 89 -7.02 13.98 -13.60
C GLU A 89 -7.63 14.57 -12.32
N LYS A 90 -8.27 13.73 -11.50
CA LYS A 90 -8.89 14.14 -10.22
C LYS A 90 -7.87 14.42 -9.13
N VAL A 91 -6.75 13.70 -9.10
CA VAL A 91 -5.71 13.83 -8.08
C VAL A 91 -4.36 14.13 -8.72
N PRO A 92 -4.19 15.34 -9.30
CA PRO A 92 -2.95 15.70 -9.99
C PRO A 92 -1.76 15.71 -9.03
N GLY A 93 -0.60 15.28 -9.51
CA GLY A 93 0.66 15.27 -8.75
C GLY A 93 0.86 14.08 -7.79
N MET A 94 -0.09 13.14 -7.71
CA MET A 94 0.17 11.84 -7.07
C MET A 94 1.07 10.99 -7.98
N GLU A 95 2.12 10.38 -7.43
CA GLU A 95 2.91 9.40 -8.16
C GLU A 95 2.17 8.06 -8.21
N ILE A 96 2.07 7.48 -9.39
CA ILE A 96 1.31 6.27 -9.65
C ILE A 96 2.23 5.22 -10.28
N GLU A 97 2.16 3.99 -9.79
CA GLU A 97 2.86 2.84 -10.33
C GLU A 97 1.84 1.75 -10.71
N ILE A 98 1.98 1.17 -11.91
CA ILE A 98 1.05 0.18 -12.47
C ILE A 98 1.80 -1.03 -13.00
N PHE A 99 1.18 -2.20 -12.94
CA PHE A 99 1.70 -3.42 -13.57
C PHE A 99 1.16 -3.52 -15.00
N VAL A 100 2.05 -3.51 -16.01
CA VAL A 100 1.66 -3.56 -17.44
C VAL A 100 1.54 -4.99 -17.95
N HIS A 101 2.40 -5.91 -17.50
CA HIS A 101 2.37 -7.32 -17.86
C HIS A 101 2.70 -8.17 -16.62
N GLY A 102 1.71 -8.89 -16.11
CA GLY A 102 1.87 -9.73 -14.92
C GLY A 102 0.58 -10.49 -14.66
N SER A 103 0.70 -11.78 -14.37
CA SER A 103 -0.40 -12.70 -14.11
C SER A 103 -1.53 -12.03 -13.31
N MET A 104 -2.74 -11.99 -13.88
CA MET A 104 -3.95 -11.81 -13.09
C MET A 104 -3.97 -12.97 -12.10
N CYS A 105 -3.49 -12.72 -10.88
CA CYS A 105 -3.54 -13.74 -9.86
C CYS A 105 -5.02 -13.96 -9.57
N MET A 106 -5.49 -15.21 -9.46
CA MET A 106 -6.86 -15.54 -9.03
C MET A 106 -7.14 -15.10 -7.56
N THR A 107 -6.28 -14.24 -7.00
CA THR A 107 -6.35 -13.64 -5.69
C THR A 107 -6.63 -12.15 -5.84
N TYR A 108 -7.79 -11.70 -5.35
CA TYR A 108 -8.12 -10.28 -5.28
C TYR A 108 -7.09 -9.59 -4.38
N SER A 109 -6.25 -8.72 -4.95
CA SER A 109 -5.23 -7.97 -4.18
C SER A 109 -4.38 -8.85 -3.23
N GLY A 110 -4.02 -10.07 -3.66
CA GLY A 110 -3.22 -11.01 -2.86
C GLY A 110 -3.98 -11.80 -1.79
N ARG A 111 -5.32 -11.74 -1.74
CA ARG A 111 -6.16 -12.61 -0.90
C ARG A 111 -6.74 -13.75 -1.72
N CYS A 112 -6.42 -15.00 -1.34
CA CYS A 112 -6.93 -16.19 -2.01
C CYS A 112 -8.25 -16.62 -1.37
N HIS A 113 -9.36 -16.47 -2.09
CA HIS A 113 -10.66 -17.00 -1.65
C HIS A 113 -10.69 -18.54 -1.56
N LEU A 114 -9.67 -19.25 -2.09
CA LEU A 114 -9.51 -20.70 -1.91
C LEU A 114 -9.12 -21.11 -0.49
N GLY A 115 -8.50 -20.22 0.30
CA GLY A 115 -8.09 -20.56 1.66
C GLY A 115 -9.28 -20.82 2.60
N ASP A 116 -10.35 -20.03 2.48
CA ASP A 116 -11.54 -20.14 3.32
C ASP A 116 -12.48 -21.29 2.93
N TYR A 117 -12.41 -21.78 1.68
CA TYR A 117 -13.27 -22.86 1.20
C TYR A 117 -12.66 -24.26 1.39
N MET A 118 -11.38 -24.35 1.75
CA MET A 118 -10.64 -25.62 1.90
C MET A 118 -10.21 -25.91 3.34
N SER A 119 -10.77 -25.22 4.33
CA SER A 119 -10.55 -25.45 5.76
C SER A 119 -11.80 -25.93 6.48
#